data_AF-A0A0D7QCS5-F1
#
_entry.id   AF-A0A0D7QCS5-F1
#
_cell.length_a   1.000
_cell.length_b   1.000
_cell.length_c   1.000
_cell.angle_alpha   90.00
_cell.angle_beta   90.00
_cell.angle_gamma   90.00
#
_symmetry.space_group_name_H-M   'P 1'
#
loop_
_entity.id
_entity.type
_entity.pdbx_description
1 polymer ?
#
loop_
_entity_poly.entity_id
_entity_poly.type
_entity_poly.pdbx_seq_one_letter_code
_entity_poly.pdbx_strand_id
1 'polypeptide(L)' 'MQRRRRSAPHTFEDRIAAEKSRLEAEIANLPPGPQKDVLLKKLRQVETALHMNEWLTSPGLQPPKIA' A
#
# COMPACT_ATOMS: atom_id res chain seq x y z
N MET A 1 -4.33 28.13 24.61
CA MET A 1 -3.60 27.43 23.53
C MET A 1 -4.49 26.33 22.96
N GLN A 2 -5.03 26.49 21.75
CA GLN A 2 -5.67 25.36 21.07
C GLN A 2 -4.58 24.39 20.57
N ARG A 3 -4.64 23.14 21.02
CA ARG A 3 -3.74 22.07 20.55
C ARG A 3 -4.13 21.74 19.11
N ARG A 4 -3.26 22.05 18.13
CA ARG A 4 -3.45 21.60 16.74
C ARG A 4 -3.67 20.09 16.74
N ARG A 5 -4.86 19.63 16.30
CA ARG A 5 -5.08 18.22 16.00
C ARG A 5 -4.21 17.86 14.81
N ARG A 6 -3.13 17.11 15.04
CA ARG A 6 -2.39 16.46 13.94
C ARG A 6 -3.28 15.35 13.41
N SER A 7 -3.41 15.24 12.09
CA SER A 7 -4.05 14.09 11.45
C SER A 7 -3.36 12.80 11.92
N ALA A 8 -4.15 11.74 12.11
CA ALA A 8 -3.59 10.44 12.43
C ALA A 8 -2.59 10.04 11.31
N PRO A 9 -1.41 9.49 11.67
CA PRO A 9 -0.48 9.00 10.65
C PRO A 9 -1.18 7.90 9.85
N HIS A 10 -1.14 7.99 8.52
CA HIS A 10 -1.63 6.93 7.66
C HIS A 10 -0.86 5.64 7.95
N THR A 11 -1.60 4.53 8.04
CA THR A 11 -1.00 3.22 8.21
C THR A 11 -0.18 2.84 6.97
N PHE A 12 0.59 1.76 7.05
CA PHE A 12 1.25 1.21 5.86
C PHE A 12 0.23 0.78 4.80
N GLU A 13 -0.84 0.11 5.23
CA GLU A 13 -1.95 -0.35 4.38
C GLU A 13 -2.62 0.82 3.65
N ASP A 14 -2.95 1.90 4.37
CA ASP A 14 -3.57 3.09 3.77
C ASP A 14 -2.70 3.68 2.64
N ARG A 15 -1.39 3.78 2.89
CA ARG A 15 -0.44 4.37 1.93
C ARG A 15 -0.26 3.49 0.70
N ILE A 16 -0.16 2.18 0.90
CA ILE A 16 -0.01 1.22 -0.18
C ILE A 16 -1.29 1.10 -1.01
N ALA A 17 -2.46 1.10 -0.39
CA ALA A 17 -3.74 1.12 -1.09
C ALA A 17 -3.91 2.38 -1.94
N ALA A 18 -3.53 3.55 -1.42
CA ALA A 18 -3.56 4.80 -2.18
C ALA A 18 -2.63 4.76 -3.40
N GLU A 19 -1.41 4.22 -3.25
CA GLU A 19 -0.48 4.07 -4.38
C GLU A 19 -0.98 3.05 -5.41
N LYS A 20 -1.61 1.94 -4.97
CA LYS A 20 -2.25 0.96 -5.86
C LYS A 20 -3.29 1.65 -6.76
N SER A 21 -4.24 2.37 -6.15
CA SER A 21 -5.30 3.09 -6.89
C SER A 21 -4.73 4.11 -7.86
N ARG A 22 -3.66 4.82 -7.47
CA ARG A 22 -2.97 5.77 -8.35
C ARG A 22 -2.37 5.09 -9.58
N LEU A 23 -1.68 3.96 -9.38
CA LEU A 23 -1.07 3.20 -10.48
C LEU A 23 -2.12 2.63 -11.43
N GLU A 24 -3.21 2.09 -10.90
CA GLU A 24 -4.33 1.57 -11.72
C GLU A 24 -4.92 2.68 -12.60
N ALA A 25 -5.14 3.87 -12.04
CA ALA A 25 -5.62 5.03 -12.80
C ALA A 25 -4.62 5.46 -13.89
N GLU A 26 -3.32 5.46 -13.60
CA GLU A 26 -2.30 5.82 -14.59
C GLU A 26 -2.21 4.78 -15.73
N ILE A 27 -2.25 3.48 -15.39
CA ILE A 27 -2.25 2.36 -16.34
C ILE A 27 -3.49 2.40 -17.25
N ALA A 28 -4.65 2.74 -16.71
CA ALA A 28 -5.90 2.83 -17.47
C ALA A 28 -5.85 3.92 -18.56
N ASN A 29 -5.10 5.00 -18.32
CA ASN A 29 -4.96 6.12 -19.25
C ASN A 29 -3.84 5.95 -20.28
N LEU A 30 -2.99 4.92 -20.15
CA LEU A 30 -1.88 4.69 -21.06
C LEU A 30 -2.21 3.64 -22.14
N PRO A 31 -1.76 3.88 -23.39
CA PRO A 31 -1.79 2.85 -24.43
C PRO A 31 -0.78 1.73 -24.09
N PRO A 32 -0.93 0.53 -24.68
CA PRO A 32 0.06 -0.52 -24.59
C PRO A 32 1.44 -0.02 -25.02
N GLY A 33 2.47 -0.32 -24.21
CA GLY A 33 3.85 0.08 -24.51
C GLY A 33 4.74 0.09 -23.27
N PRO A 34 6.03 0.42 -23.44
CA PRO A 34 7.04 0.28 -22.40
C PRO A 34 6.71 1.04 -21.10
N GLN A 35 6.08 2.22 -21.21
CA GLN A 35 5.66 3.00 -20.05
C GLN A 35 4.58 2.27 -19.23
N LYS A 36 3.57 1.72 -19.91
CA LYS A 36 2.51 0.93 -19.26
C LYS A 36 3.08 -0.33 -18.62
N ASP A 37 4.04 -0.98 -19.28
CA ASP A 37 4.69 -2.20 -18.76
C ASP A 37 5.48 -1.93 -17.47
N VAL A 38 6.15 -0.78 -17.38
CA VAL A 38 6.85 -0.36 -16.15
C VAL A 38 5.87 -0.16 -15.00
N LEU A 39 4.74 0.51 -15.25
CA LEU A 39 3.71 0.71 -14.22
C LEU A 39 3.05 -0.60 -13.80
N LEU A 40 2.79 -1.52 -14.74
CA LEU A 40 2.28 -2.87 -14.44
C LEU A 40 3.26 -3.67 -13.56
N LYS A 41 4.57 -3.56 -13.80
CA LYS A 41 5.57 -4.18 -12.92
C LYS A 41 5.54 -3.58 -11.51
N LYS A 42 5.40 -2.26 -11.40
CA LYS A 42 5.29 -1.57 -10.11
C LYS A 42 4.00 -1.95 -9.37
N LEU A 43 2.88 -2.05 -10.09
CA LEU A 43 1.59 -2.50 -9.52
C LEU A 43 1.73 -3.90 -8.87
N ARG A 44 2.38 -4.84 -9.56
CA ARG A 44 2.64 -6.18 -9.01
C ARG A 44 3.49 -6.14 -7.73
N GLN A 45 4.47 -5.24 -7.64
CA GLN A 45 5.27 -5.07 -6.43
C GLN A 45 4.44 -4.54 -5.26
N VAL A 46 3.54 -3.59 -5.53
CA VAL A 46 2.60 -3.03 -4.53
C VAL A 46 1.66 -4.12 -4.02
N GLU A 47 1.13 -4.97 -4.90
CA GLU A 47 0.30 -6.12 -4.52
C GLU A 47 1.08 -7.14 -3.69
N THR A 48 2.33 -7.42 -4.05
CA THR A 48 3.21 -8.30 -3.27
C THR A 48 3.45 -7.73 -1.87
N ALA A 49 3.68 -6.42 -1.76
CA ALA A 49 3.89 -5.76 -0.47
C ALA A 49 2.63 -5.79 0.42
N LEU A 50 1.43 -5.65 -0.15
CA LEU A 50 0.17 -5.86 0.60
C LEU A 50 0.13 -7.27 1.18
N HIS A 51 0.39 -8.27 0.34
CA HIS A 51 0.31 -9.66 0.76
C HIS A 51 1.33 -10.01 1.84
N MET A 52 2.56 -9.49 1.73
CA MET A 52 3.56 -9.64 2.78
C MET A 52 3.12 -8.98 4.08
N ASN A 53 2.50 -7.80 4.01
CA ASN A 53 1.99 -7.13 5.20
C ASN A 53 0.87 -7.92 5.86
N GLU A 54 -0.07 -8.51 5.09
CA GLU A 54 -1.10 -9.41 5.63
C GLU A 54 -0.49 -10.58 6.42
N TRP A 55 0.59 -11.18 5.91
CA TRP A 55 1.29 -12.24 6.64
C TRP A 55 1.93 -11.71 7.93
N LEU A 56 2.64 -10.57 7.87
CA LEU A 56 3.33 -10.00 9.02
C LEU A 56 2.37 -9.50 10.11
N THR A 57 1.16 -9.07 9.74
CA THR A 57 0.15 -8.58 10.67
C THR A 57 -0.82 -9.66 11.14
N SER A 58 -0.73 -10.89 10.60
CA SER A 58 -1.55 -12.03 11.00
C SER A 58 -1.43 -12.31 12.50
N PRO A 59 -2.55 -12.35 13.27
CA PRO A 59 -2.52 -12.58 14.71
C PRO A 59 -1.82 -13.88 15.12
N GLY A 60 -1.88 -14.91 14.28
CA GLY A 60 -1.24 -16.20 14.56
C GLY A 60 0.28 -16.23 14.37
N LEU A 61 0.86 -15.19 13.75
CA LEU A 61 2.31 -15.04 13.55
C LEU A 61 2.92 -13.96 14.45
N GLN A 62 2.08 -13.21 15.19
CA GLN A 62 2.57 -12.23 16.16
C GLN A 62 3.03 -12.93 17.45
N PRO A 63 4.15 -12.49 18.04
CA PRO A 63 4.54 -12.97 19.36
C PRO A 63 3.44 -12.63 20.38
N PRO A 64 3.27 -13.46 21.43
CA PRO A 64 2.30 -13.18 22.47
C PRO A 64 2.58 -11.81 23.09
N LYS A 65 1.56 -10.97 23.15
CA LYS A 65 1.64 -9.68 23.82
C LYS A 65 1.70 -9.97 25.32
N ILE A 66 2.81 -9.60 25.96
CA ILE A 66 2.97 -9.75 27.41
C ILE A 66 1.91 -8.85 28.06
N ALA A 67 1.09 -9.45 28.93
CA ALA A 67 0.04 -8.80 29.71
C ALA A 67 0.62 -7.92 30.82
#